data_AF-A0A351L4C8-F1
#
_entry.id   AF-A0A351L4C8-F1
#
_cell.length_a   1.000
_cell.length_b   1.000
_cell.length_c   1.000
_cell.angle_alpha   90.00
_cell.angle_beta   90.00
_cell.angle_gamma   90.00
#
_symmetry.space_group_name_H-M   'P 1'
#
loop_
_entity.id
_entity.type
_entity.pdbx_description
1 polymer ?
#
loop_
_entity_poly.entity_id
_entity_poly.type
_entity_poly.pdbx_seq_one_letter_code
_entity_poly.pdbx_strand_id
1 'polypeptide(L)'
;MTITNDNSPITKLQRLFQRELLPLLGDLRLAILLLLAIAGISISGTVIEQGQSLAFYQSNYPEDPALFGFLSWKVLLFLGLDHVYRTWWFLAILILFGSSLTACTFTRQFPALKAARRWKFYDQPRQFEKLALSAELDSGSLANLAPVLQQRRYKVFQEGNKLYARKGIVGRIGPIVVHASMLIILAGAIWGALTGFMAQEMIESGTKFQVKNILDAGPMAAPQVPKDWSVKVNRFWIDYTPEGSIDQFYSDLSVVDNQGKEIDREKIYVNKPLRYRGVTFYQTDWAIAGVRFRLNNSPVLKLPMAPLETGGKGRLWGTWIPTKPDLSEGVSLLAKDLQGTLLIYDTAGKLLTTVRAGMYAEVNGVKLYIDEIVGSTGLQIKADPGIPIVYLGFGLLMVGVMMSYVSHSQIWALQQDGSLYVGGRTNRAQVAFERETIEILEQLKTPGIEEEVAIAST
;
A
#
# COMPACT_ATOMS: atom_id res chain seq x y z
N MET A 1 -51.21 16.94 -21.26
CA MET A 1 -50.94 16.75 -19.81
C MET A 1 -50.68 15.28 -19.56
N THR A 2 -49.43 14.86 -19.53
CA THR A 2 -49.03 13.50 -19.12
C THR A 2 -48.88 13.50 -17.60
N ILE A 3 -49.86 12.89 -16.92
CA ILE A 3 -49.81 12.63 -15.48
C ILE A 3 -48.74 11.56 -15.27
N THR A 4 -47.54 11.95 -14.83
CA THR A 4 -46.51 11.01 -14.39
C THR A 4 -47.02 10.33 -13.13
N ASN A 5 -47.22 9.02 -13.21
CA ASN A 5 -47.73 8.18 -12.13
C ASN A 5 -46.72 8.15 -10.97
N ASP A 6 -46.92 9.03 -9.99
CA ASP A 6 -45.95 9.40 -8.94
C ASP A 6 -45.79 8.34 -7.82
N ASN A 7 -46.45 7.19 -7.95
CA ASN A 7 -46.57 6.18 -6.88
C ASN A 7 -45.94 4.81 -7.19
N SER A 8 -45.11 4.70 -8.23
CA SER A 8 -44.37 3.47 -8.49
C SER A 8 -43.41 3.13 -7.33
N PRO A 9 -43.15 1.84 -7.03
CA PRO A 9 -42.16 1.44 -6.03
C PRO A 9 -40.76 2.01 -6.34
N ILE A 10 -40.44 2.20 -7.62
CA ILE A 10 -39.19 2.82 -8.09
C ILE A 10 -39.11 4.30 -7.68
N THR A 11 -40.18 5.08 -7.87
CA THR A 11 -40.20 6.49 -7.44
C THR A 11 -40.18 6.66 -5.93
N LYS A 12 -40.78 5.73 -5.16
CA LYS A 12 -40.65 5.71 -3.69
C LYS A 12 -39.21 5.41 -3.25
N LEU A 13 -38.56 4.42 -3.87
CA LEU A 13 -37.16 4.07 -3.58
C LEU A 13 -36.20 5.22 -3.94
N GLN A 14 -36.41 5.88 -5.08
CA GLN A 14 -35.65 7.06 -5.47
C GLN A 14 -35.80 8.20 -4.47
N ARG A 15 -37.03 8.45 -3.97
CA ARG A 15 -37.28 9.48 -2.96
C ARG A 15 -36.60 9.17 -1.63
N LEU A 16 -36.67 7.92 -1.16
CA LEU A 16 -35.99 7.48 0.06
C LEU A 16 -34.47 7.62 -0.07
N PHE A 17 -33.92 7.20 -1.21
CA PHE A 17 -32.50 7.39 -1.50
C PHE A 17 -32.09 8.87 -1.48
N GLN A 18 -32.85 9.74 -2.16
CA GLN A 18 -32.52 11.17 -2.25
C GLN A 18 -32.72 11.93 -0.94
N ARG A 19 -33.76 11.61 -0.16
CA ARG A 19 -34.14 12.37 1.03
C ARG A 19 -33.48 11.88 2.32
N GLU A 20 -33.21 10.59 2.43
CA GLU A 20 -32.72 10.00 3.69
C GLU A 20 -31.30 9.45 3.54
N LEU A 21 -31.06 8.60 2.54
CA LEU A 21 -29.78 7.90 2.42
C LEU A 21 -28.64 8.81 1.94
N LEU A 22 -28.88 9.62 0.92
CA LEU A 22 -27.85 10.48 0.32
C LEU A 22 -27.34 11.56 1.31
N PRO A 23 -28.18 12.23 2.11
CA PRO A 23 -27.70 13.14 3.15
C PRO A 23 -26.89 12.44 4.23
N LEU A 24 -27.31 11.24 4.65
CA LEU A 24 -26.57 10.43 5.63
C LEU A 24 -25.18 10.05 5.10
N LEU A 25 -25.10 9.52 3.88
CA LEU A 25 -23.83 9.15 3.24
C LEU A 25 -22.95 10.38 2.98
N GLY A 26 -23.55 11.53 2.67
CA GLY A 26 -22.85 12.79 2.48
C GLY A 26 -22.46 13.53 3.77
N ASP A 27 -22.69 12.93 4.94
CA ASP A 27 -22.35 13.52 6.24
C ASP A 27 -20.85 13.38 6.57
N LEU A 28 -20.23 14.48 7.03
CA LEU A 28 -18.81 14.52 7.33
C LEU A 28 -18.46 13.73 8.60
N ARG A 29 -19.35 13.68 9.59
CA ARG A 29 -19.13 12.94 10.84
C ARG A 29 -19.14 11.45 10.57
N LEU A 30 -20.06 10.98 9.73
CA LEU A 30 -20.07 9.58 9.28
C LEU A 30 -18.74 9.22 8.61
N ALA A 31 -18.27 10.03 7.67
CA ALA A 31 -17.00 9.79 6.98
C ALA A 31 -15.80 9.73 7.95
N ILE A 32 -15.75 10.64 8.93
CA ILE A 32 -14.70 10.65 9.96
C ILE A 32 -14.78 9.40 10.85
N LEU A 33 -15.98 9.01 11.28
CA LEU A 33 -16.18 7.79 12.09
C LEU A 33 -15.76 6.53 11.33
N LEU A 34 -16.13 6.42 10.05
CA LEU A 34 -15.73 5.30 9.20
C LEU A 34 -14.20 5.25 9.03
N LEU A 35 -13.57 6.41 8.79
CA LEU A 35 -12.11 6.50 8.68
C LEU A 35 -11.41 6.04 9.97
N LEU A 36 -11.89 6.51 11.13
CA LEU A 36 -11.35 6.12 12.44
C LEU A 36 -11.56 4.63 12.73
N ALA A 37 -12.73 4.08 12.36
CA ALA A 37 -13.01 2.65 12.49
C ALA A 37 -12.04 1.82 11.63
N ILE A 38 -11.88 2.17 10.35
CA ILE A 38 -10.92 1.51 9.45
C ILE A 38 -9.51 1.56 10.02
N ALA A 39 -9.09 2.72 10.52
CA ALA A 39 -7.77 2.89 11.12
C ALA A 39 -7.59 2.01 12.37
N GLY A 40 -8.55 2.01 13.30
CA GLY A 40 -8.49 1.20 14.52
C GLY A 40 -8.42 -0.30 14.22
N ILE A 41 -9.23 -0.76 13.27
CA ILE A 41 -9.25 -2.16 12.82
C ILE A 41 -7.92 -2.54 12.13
N SER A 42 -7.35 -1.64 11.33
CA SER A 42 -6.06 -1.88 10.65
C SER A 42 -4.91 -1.96 11.66
N ILE A 43 -4.94 -1.13 12.70
CA ILE A 43 -3.97 -1.19 13.81
C ILE A 43 -4.10 -2.53 14.54
N SER A 44 -5.32 -2.99 14.86
CA SER A 44 -5.48 -4.30 15.53
C SER A 44 -4.98 -5.46 14.68
N GLY A 45 -5.17 -5.41 13.34
CA GLY A 45 -4.63 -6.40 12.42
C GLY A 45 -3.11 -6.36 12.25
N THR A 46 -2.43 -5.35 12.81
CA THR A 46 -0.95 -5.30 12.89
C THR A 46 -0.46 -5.91 14.21
N VAL A 47 -1.24 -5.76 15.29
CA VAL A 47 -0.93 -6.34 16.60
C VAL A 47 -1.17 -7.84 16.62
N ILE A 48 -2.24 -8.30 15.96
CA ILE A 48 -2.52 -9.73 15.78
C ILE A 48 -1.88 -10.15 14.46
N GLU A 49 -0.89 -11.04 14.51
CA GLU A 49 -0.24 -11.56 13.31
C GLU A 49 -1.26 -12.20 12.38
N GLN A 50 -1.22 -11.86 11.08
CA GLN A 50 -2.22 -12.29 10.10
C GLN A 50 -1.74 -13.55 9.35
N GLY A 51 -2.68 -14.44 9.03
CA GLY A 51 -2.43 -15.62 8.17
C GLY A 51 -1.45 -16.66 8.74
N GLN A 52 -1.30 -16.72 10.06
CA GLN A 52 -0.44 -17.71 10.72
C GLN A 52 -1.12 -19.09 10.80
N SER A 53 -0.35 -20.10 11.20
CA SER A 53 -0.90 -21.45 11.41
C SER A 53 -1.88 -21.50 12.59
N LEU A 54 -2.78 -22.49 12.57
CA LEU A 54 -3.68 -22.74 13.70
C LEU A 54 -2.90 -22.97 15.01
N ALA A 55 -1.79 -23.73 14.94
CA ALA A 55 -0.95 -24.01 16.10
C ALA A 55 -0.34 -22.73 16.70
N PHE A 56 0.06 -21.79 15.86
CA PHE A 56 0.54 -20.47 16.30
C PHE A 56 -0.53 -19.73 17.09
N TYR A 57 -1.78 -19.68 16.60
CA TYR A 57 -2.84 -18.98 17.34
C TYR A 57 -3.19 -19.69 18.65
N GLN A 58 -3.22 -21.03 18.66
CA GLN A 58 -3.46 -21.81 19.87
C GLN A 58 -2.39 -21.61 20.94
N SER A 59 -1.12 -21.49 20.55
CA SER A 59 -0.01 -21.27 21.48
C SER A 59 0.05 -19.84 22.03
N ASN A 60 -0.25 -18.84 21.19
CA ASN A 60 -0.12 -17.42 21.56
C ASN A 60 -1.40 -16.82 22.16
N TYR A 61 -2.56 -17.41 21.88
CA TYR A 61 -3.87 -16.96 22.37
C TYR A 61 -4.65 -18.14 22.98
N PRO A 62 -4.17 -18.73 24.09
CA PRO A 62 -4.81 -19.87 24.72
C PRO A 62 -6.22 -19.54 25.24
N GLU A 63 -7.01 -20.58 25.51
CA GLU A 63 -8.34 -20.40 26.10
C GLU A 63 -8.30 -20.12 27.60
N ASP A 64 -7.30 -20.65 28.29
CA ASP A 64 -7.14 -20.47 29.74
C ASP A 64 -5.65 -20.25 30.13
N PRO A 65 -5.29 -19.08 30.68
CA PRO A 65 -6.09 -17.86 30.75
C PRO A 65 -6.15 -17.17 29.38
N ALA A 66 -7.37 -16.85 28.91
CA ALA A 66 -7.53 -16.02 27.71
C ALA A 66 -6.93 -14.63 27.92
N LEU A 67 -6.36 -14.05 26.85
CA LEU A 67 -5.81 -12.70 26.91
C LEU A 67 -6.96 -11.71 27.20
N PHE A 68 -6.76 -10.81 28.17
CA PHE A 68 -7.80 -9.91 28.69
C PHE A 68 -9.08 -10.60 29.20
N GLY A 69 -9.04 -11.92 29.47
CA GLY A 69 -10.17 -12.70 29.98
C GLY A 69 -11.23 -13.09 28.94
N PHE A 70 -11.06 -12.73 27.67
CA PHE A 70 -12.02 -13.10 26.60
C PHE A 70 -11.37 -13.39 25.24
N LEU A 71 -10.15 -12.90 24.98
CA LEU A 71 -9.50 -13.00 23.67
C LEU A 71 -8.72 -14.32 23.56
N SER A 72 -9.39 -15.35 23.05
CA SER A 72 -8.79 -16.65 22.71
C SER A 72 -8.69 -16.85 21.21
N TRP A 73 -7.88 -17.83 20.78
CA TRP A 73 -7.74 -18.22 19.38
C TRP A 73 -9.09 -18.50 18.70
N LYS A 74 -10.07 -19.07 19.42
CA LYS A 74 -11.42 -19.33 18.90
C LYS A 74 -12.15 -18.04 18.55
N VAL A 75 -12.06 -17.02 19.41
CA VAL A 75 -12.69 -15.71 19.18
C VAL A 75 -12.02 -15.01 18.00
N LEU A 76 -10.69 -15.07 17.92
CA LEU A 76 -9.93 -14.50 16.82
C LEU A 76 -10.37 -15.10 15.48
N LEU A 77 -10.37 -16.43 15.35
CA LEU A 77 -10.76 -17.09 14.11
C LEU A 77 -12.24 -16.91 13.77
N PHE A 78 -13.13 -16.90 14.78
CA PHE A 78 -14.57 -16.69 14.55
C PHE A 78 -14.88 -15.31 13.98
N LEU A 79 -14.22 -14.26 14.50
CA LEU A 79 -14.37 -12.90 14.00
C LEU A 79 -13.56 -12.62 12.72
N GLY A 80 -12.65 -13.53 12.35
CA GLY A 80 -11.70 -13.37 11.26
C GLY A 80 -10.61 -12.34 11.55
N LEU A 81 -10.21 -12.19 12.82
CA LEU A 81 -9.18 -11.25 13.25
C LEU A 81 -7.76 -11.68 12.83
N ASP A 82 -7.59 -12.92 12.39
CA ASP A 82 -6.39 -13.46 11.75
C ASP A 82 -6.27 -13.09 10.25
N HIS A 83 -7.36 -12.61 9.63
CA HIS A 83 -7.40 -12.21 8.22
C HIS A 83 -8.33 -11.01 7.98
N VAL A 84 -8.23 -9.99 8.86
CA VAL A 84 -9.13 -8.83 8.95
C VAL A 84 -9.40 -8.19 7.59
N TYR A 85 -8.36 -7.99 6.79
CA TYR A 85 -8.42 -7.26 5.52
C TYR A 85 -9.28 -7.92 4.45
N ARG A 86 -9.68 -9.18 4.64
CA ARG A 86 -10.53 -9.95 3.72
C ARG A 86 -11.90 -10.30 4.32
N THR A 87 -12.13 -9.99 5.59
CA THR A 87 -13.42 -10.25 6.22
C THR A 87 -14.53 -9.46 5.54
N TRP A 88 -15.72 -10.07 5.42
CA TRP A 88 -16.87 -9.44 4.75
C TRP A 88 -17.27 -8.13 5.43
N TRP A 89 -17.13 -8.04 6.75
CA TRP A 89 -17.50 -6.86 7.53
C TRP A 89 -16.51 -5.71 7.31
N PHE A 90 -15.21 -6.00 7.20
CA PHE A 90 -14.21 -4.97 6.88
C PHE A 90 -14.40 -4.46 5.45
N LEU A 91 -14.61 -5.36 4.48
CA LEU A 91 -14.94 -4.99 3.11
C LEU A 91 -16.24 -4.17 3.02
N ALA A 92 -17.25 -4.48 3.83
CA ALA A 92 -18.48 -3.70 3.91
C ALA A 92 -18.24 -2.28 4.42
N ILE A 93 -17.39 -2.10 5.45
CA ILE A 93 -16.99 -0.78 5.95
C ILE A 93 -16.25 0.01 4.87
N LEU A 94 -15.34 -0.64 4.13
CA LEU A 94 -14.64 -0.04 3.00
C LEU A 94 -15.60 0.43 1.90
N ILE A 95 -16.55 -0.41 1.50
CA ILE A 95 -17.58 -0.06 0.50
C ILE A 95 -18.46 1.09 0.99
N LEU A 96 -18.84 1.08 2.27
CA LEU A 96 -19.64 2.15 2.88
C LEU A 96 -18.86 3.47 2.91
N PHE A 97 -17.57 3.44 3.24
CA PHE A 97 -16.69 4.60 3.17
C PHE A 97 -16.56 5.14 1.74
N GLY A 98 -16.34 4.26 0.75
CA GLY A 98 -16.33 4.65 -0.66
C GLY A 98 -17.65 5.27 -1.13
N SER A 99 -18.78 4.74 -0.67
CA SER A 99 -20.11 5.30 -0.94
C SER A 99 -20.28 6.69 -0.32
N SER A 100 -19.80 6.87 0.91
CA SER A 100 -19.80 8.17 1.59
C SER A 100 -18.93 9.21 0.87
N LEU A 101 -17.70 8.86 0.47
CA LEU A 101 -16.83 9.72 -0.33
C LEU A 101 -17.48 10.12 -1.66
N THR A 102 -18.12 9.17 -2.33
CA THR A 102 -18.84 9.41 -3.58
C THR A 102 -19.99 10.39 -3.36
N ALA A 103 -20.85 10.15 -2.37
CA ALA A 103 -21.95 11.03 -2.01
C ALA A 103 -21.47 12.44 -1.66
N CYS A 104 -20.42 12.58 -0.84
CA CYS A 104 -19.81 13.86 -0.50
C CYS A 104 -19.26 14.60 -1.74
N THR A 105 -18.68 13.88 -2.70
CA THR A 105 -18.18 14.45 -3.95
C THR A 105 -19.31 15.10 -4.77
N PHE A 106 -20.41 14.39 -4.96
CA PHE A 106 -21.55 14.89 -5.74
C PHE A 106 -22.35 15.97 -5.02
N THR A 107 -22.51 15.87 -3.70
CA THR A 107 -23.35 16.79 -2.91
C THR A 107 -22.61 18.05 -2.47
N ARG A 108 -21.27 17.99 -2.32
CA ARG A 108 -20.47 19.11 -1.80
C ARG A 108 -19.40 19.57 -2.78
N GLN A 109 -18.53 18.68 -3.24
CA GLN A 109 -17.33 19.07 -4.00
C GLN A 109 -17.65 19.61 -5.40
N PHE A 110 -18.51 18.93 -6.17
CA PHE A 110 -18.92 19.43 -7.49
C PHE A 110 -19.72 20.74 -7.42
N PRO A 111 -20.71 20.91 -6.52
CA PRO A 111 -21.37 22.20 -6.33
C PRO A 111 -20.40 23.32 -5.94
N ALA A 112 -19.42 23.06 -5.05
CA ALA A 112 -18.42 24.04 -4.68
C ALA A 112 -17.53 24.47 -5.87
N LEU A 113 -17.10 23.51 -6.71
CA LEU A 113 -16.35 23.83 -7.93
C LEU A 113 -17.23 24.61 -8.94
N LYS A 114 -18.49 24.21 -9.10
CA LYS A 114 -19.44 24.92 -9.97
C LYS A 114 -19.65 26.36 -9.51
N ALA A 115 -19.78 26.59 -8.20
CA ALA A 115 -19.88 27.92 -7.61
C ALA A 115 -18.59 28.74 -7.82
N ALA A 116 -17.41 28.13 -7.65
CA ALA A 116 -16.12 28.80 -7.88
C ALA A 116 -15.84 29.14 -9.35
N ARG A 117 -16.42 28.39 -10.29
CA ARG A 117 -16.33 28.67 -11.73
C ARG A 117 -17.27 29.78 -12.19
N ARG A 118 -18.38 30.01 -11.49
CA ARG A 118 -19.32 31.11 -11.77
C ARG A 118 -18.70 32.44 -11.31
N TRP A 119 -18.58 33.39 -12.24
CA TRP A 119 -18.27 34.77 -11.91
C TRP A 119 -19.56 35.55 -11.73
N LYS A 120 -19.58 36.42 -10.72
CA LYS A 120 -20.70 37.34 -10.44
C LYS A 120 -20.09 38.69 -10.12
N PHE A 121 -20.52 39.73 -10.83
CA PHE A 121 -20.12 41.10 -10.54
C PHE A 121 -20.88 41.64 -9.33
N TYR A 122 -20.27 42.62 -8.66
CA TYR A 122 -20.95 43.43 -7.67
C TYR A 122 -21.32 44.76 -8.32
N ASP A 123 -22.55 45.20 -8.03
CA ASP A 123 -23.23 46.28 -8.71
C ASP A 123 -23.44 47.48 -7.80
N GLN A 124 -23.29 47.31 -6.48
CA GLN A 124 -23.53 48.34 -5.47
C GLN A 124 -22.37 48.42 -4.46
N PRO A 125 -21.94 49.64 -4.03
CA PRO A 125 -20.88 49.83 -3.04
C PRO A 125 -21.09 49.07 -1.72
N ARG A 126 -22.33 49.02 -1.22
CA ARG A 126 -22.72 48.28 0.00
C ARG A 126 -22.39 46.78 -0.03
N GLN A 127 -22.16 46.20 -1.21
CA GLN A 127 -21.75 44.78 -1.32
C GLN A 127 -20.28 44.57 -0.92
N PHE A 128 -19.46 45.61 -1.04
CA PHE A 128 -18.04 45.58 -0.68
C PHE A 128 -17.84 45.69 0.84
N GLU A 129 -18.70 46.44 1.54
CA GLU A 129 -18.71 46.51 3.02
C GLU A 129 -18.87 45.14 3.70
N LYS A 130 -19.49 44.18 3.00
CA LYS A 130 -19.69 42.80 3.50
C LYS A 130 -18.48 41.90 3.31
N LEU A 131 -17.47 42.35 2.56
CA LEU A 131 -16.23 41.60 2.36
C LEU A 131 -15.27 41.89 3.50
N ALA A 132 -14.63 40.85 4.01
CA ALA A 132 -13.61 40.97 5.07
C ALA A 132 -12.43 41.86 4.65
N LEU A 133 -12.18 41.95 3.34
CA LEU A 133 -11.23 42.87 2.73
C LEU A 133 -11.97 43.76 1.75
N SER A 134 -12.06 45.05 2.09
CA SER A 134 -12.58 46.08 1.21
C SER A 134 -11.80 47.38 1.37
N ALA A 135 -11.71 48.13 0.28
CA ALA A 135 -11.09 49.45 0.23
C ALA A 135 -11.85 50.33 -0.76
N GLU A 136 -11.93 51.61 -0.42
CA GLU A 136 -12.42 52.67 -1.29
C GLU A 136 -11.24 53.58 -1.65
N LEU A 137 -11.15 53.93 -2.93
CA LEU A 137 -10.07 54.75 -3.49
C LEU A 137 -10.67 55.91 -4.30
N ASP A 138 -10.35 57.14 -3.92
CA ASP A 138 -10.90 58.35 -4.56
C ASP A 138 -10.31 58.63 -5.96
N SER A 139 -9.13 58.08 -6.27
CA SER A 139 -8.38 58.36 -7.51
C SER A 139 -8.00 57.12 -8.34
N GLY A 140 -8.59 55.96 -8.03
CA GLY A 140 -8.32 54.69 -8.73
C GLY A 140 -9.20 54.50 -9.99
N SER A 141 -8.67 53.80 -11.00
CA SER A 141 -9.42 53.39 -12.18
C SER A 141 -9.39 51.87 -12.40
N LEU A 142 -10.48 51.30 -12.91
CA LEU A 142 -10.50 49.90 -13.35
C LEU A 142 -9.48 49.60 -14.45
N ALA A 143 -9.18 50.59 -15.30
CA ALA A 143 -8.18 50.48 -16.35
C ALA A 143 -6.77 50.23 -15.79
N ASN A 144 -6.45 50.78 -14.60
CA ASN A 144 -5.17 50.57 -13.93
C ASN A 144 -5.17 49.28 -13.09
N LEU A 145 -6.31 48.92 -12.49
CA LEU A 145 -6.45 47.69 -11.67
C LEU A 145 -6.34 46.41 -12.51
N ALA A 146 -6.93 46.37 -13.70
CA ALA A 146 -6.96 45.15 -14.52
C ALA A 146 -5.54 44.64 -14.90
N PRO A 147 -4.61 45.48 -15.40
CA PRO A 147 -3.23 45.08 -15.68
C PRO A 147 -2.47 44.58 -14.44
N VAL A 148 -2.61 45.26 -13.30
CA VAL A 148 -1.95 44.87 -12.04
C VAL A 148 -2.41 43.48 -11.61
N LEU A 149 -3.71 43.20 -11.69
CA LEU A 149 -4.28 41.88 -11.40
C LEU A 149 -3.76 40.82 -12.37
N GLN A 150 -3.67 41.13 -13.67
CA GLN A 150 -3.13 40.21 -14.67
C GLN A 150 -1.65 39.89 -14.44
N GLN A 151 -0.82 40.88 -14.08
CA GLN A 151 0.58 40.69 -13.70
C GLN A 151 0.72 39.74 -12.49
N ARG A 152 -0.21 39.83 -11.53
CA ARG A 152 -0.29 38.92 -10.37
C ARG A 152 -0.94 37.56 -10.71
N ARG A 153 -1.17 37.26 -11.99
CA ARG A 153 -1.75 36.02 -12.55
C ARG A 153 -3.23 35.78 -12.20
N TYR A 154 -3.99 36.85 -11.97
CA TYR A 154 -5.44 36.74 -11.90
C TYR A 154 -6.03 36.67 -13.30
N LYS A 155 -7.04 35.80 -13.47
CA LYS A 155 -7.91 35.85 -14.65
C LYS A 155 -8.97 36.92 -14.41
N VAL A 156 -8.89 38.00 -15.17
CA VAL A 156 -9.76 39.18 -15.05
C VAL A 156 -10.93 39.08 -16.04
N PHE A 157 -12.10 39.48 -15.58
CA PHE A 157 -13.34 39.64 -16.33
C PHE A 157 -13.84 41.05 -16.03
N GLN A 158 -14.17 41.83 -17.05
CA GLN A 158 -14.60 43.21 -16.89
C GLN A 158 -15.84 43.46 -17.75
N GLU A 159 -16.81 44.17 -17.20
CA GLU A 159 -18.06 44.54 -17.86
C GLU A 159 -18.41 45.98 -17.46
N GLY A 160 -18.22 46.92 -18.40
CA GLY A 160 -18.43 48.35 -18.14
C GLY A 160 -17.62 48.85 -16.94
N ASN A 161 -18.31 49.32 -15.92
CA ASN A 161 -17.75 49.84 -14.68
C ASN A 161 -17.54 48.78 -13.58
N LYS A 162 -17.56 47.48 -13.93
CA LYS A 162 -17.45 46.36 -12.99
C LYS A 162 -16.31 45.44 -13.38
N LEU A 163 -15.62 44.90 -12.38
CA LEU A 163 -14.53 43.96 -12.56
C LEU A 163 -14.63 42.80 -11.58
N TYR A 164 -14.32 41.61 -12.07
CA TYR A 164 -14.16 40.41 -11.28
C TYR A 164 -12.88 39.70 -11.71
N ALA A 165 -12.06 39.32 -10.75
CA ALA A 165 -10.81 38.63 -10.99
C ALA A 165 -10.69 37.41 -10.09
N ARG A 166 -10.12 36.32 -10.62
CA ARG A 166 -9.90 35.09 -9.84
C ARG A 166 -8.58 34.42 -10.13
N LYS A 167 -8.03 33.74 -9.13
CA LYS A 167 -6.77 32.98 -9.19
C LYS A 167 -6.94 31.63 -8.49
N GLY A 168 -6.14 30.64 -8.88
CA GLY A 168 -6.03 29.37 -8.15
C GLY A 168 -7.27 28.47 -8.14
N ILE A 169 -8.04 28.40 -9.25
CA ILE A 169 -9.20 27.48 -9.35
C ILE A 169 -8.82 26.01 -9.15
N VAL A 170 -7.56 25.66 -9.43
CA VAL A 170 -7.01 24.32 -9.24
C VAL A 170 -7.15 23.84 -7.78
N GLY A 171 -7.10 24.76 -6.81
CA GLY A 171 -7.34 24.48 -5.40
C GLY A 171 -8.76 24.03 -5.05
N ARG A 172 -9.73 24.33 -5.93
CA ARG A 172 -11.11 23.81 -5.83
C ARG A 172 -11.30 22.48 -6.57
N ILE A 173 -10.36 22.11 -7.44
CA ILE A 173 -10.34 20.81 -8.14
C ILE A 173 -9.60 19.77 -7.28
N GLY A 174 -8.55 20.19 -6.55
CA GLY A 174 -7.73 19.32 -5.70
C GLY A 174 -8.53 18.33 -4.84
N PRO A 175 -9.49 18.77 -4.01
CA PRO A 175 -10.28 17.86 -3.17
C PRO A 175 -11.07 16.80 -3.95
N ILE A 176 -11.51 17.11 -5.18
CA ILE A 176 -12.18 16.14 -6.05
C ILE A 176 -11.20 15.07 -6.51
N VAL A 177 -9.97 15.47 -6.88
CA VAL A 177 -8.90 14.54 -7.24
C VAL A 177 -8.51 13.67 -6.05
N VAL A 178 -8.45 14.24 -4.84
CA VAL A 178 -8.21 13.49 -3.59
C VAL A 178 -9.29 12.42 -3.40
N HIS A 179 -10.57 12.76 -3.51
CA HIS A 179 -11.66 11.79 -3.39
C HIS A 179 -11.58 10.69 -4.47
N ALA A 180 -11.37 11.08 -5.73
CA ALA A 180 -11.20 10.12 -6.82
C ALA A 180 -10.01 9.18 -6.58
N SER A 181 -8.89 9.71 -6.10
CA SER A 181 -7.70 8.93 -5.78
C SER A 181 -7.94 7.91 -4.66
N MET A 182 -8.65 8.32 -3.59
CA MET A 182 -9.04 7.41 -2.50
C MET A 182 -9.96 6.30 -2.99
N LEU A 183 -10.91 6.62 -3.87
CA LEU A 183 -11.80 5.63 -4.49
C LEU A 183 -11.03 4.63 -5.38
N ILE A 184 -10.03 5.11 -6.13
CA ILE A 184 -9.16 4.24 -6.94
C ILE A 184 -8.31 3.33 -6.05
N ILE A 185 -7.71 3.85 -4.98
CA ILE A 185 -6.96 3.05 -4.00
C ILE A 185 -7.86 1.96 -3.41
N LEU A 186 -9.06 2.34 -2.98
CA LEU A 186 -10.05 1.43 -2.40
C LEU A 186 -10.44 0.33 -3.39
N ALA A 187 -10.76 0.70 -4.64
CA ALA A 187 -11.11 -0.25 -5.69
C ALA A 187 -9.96 -1.21 -5.98
N GLY A 188 -8.72 -0.71 -6.05
CA GLY A 188 -7.52 -1.52 -6.23
C GLY A 188 -7.30 -2.50 -5.07
N ALA A 189 -7.46 -2.06 -3.83
CA ALA A 189 -7.32 -2.90 -2.65
C ALA A 189 -8.39 -4.01 -2.60
N ILE A 190 -9.67 -3.67 -2.87
CA ILE A 190 -10.75 -4.65 -2.96
C ILE A 190 -10.47 -5.65 -4.09
N TRP A 191 -10.05 -5.15 -5.26
CA TRP A 191 -9.70 -6.01 -6.40
C TRP A 191 -8.56 -6.98 -6.07
N GLY A 192 -7.51 -6.51 -5.41
CA GLY A 192 -6.39 -7.32 -4.93
C GLY A 192 -6.81 -8.36 -3.89
N ALA A 193 -7.65 -7.97 -2.92
CA ALA A 193 -8.19 -8.89 -1.92
C ALA A 193 -9.08 -9.99 -2.53
N LEU A 194 -9.84 -9.67 -3.59
CA LEU A 194 -10.73 -10.63 -4.23
C LEU A 194 -10.04 -11.55 -5.23
N THR A 195 -9.01 -11.06 -5.93
CA THR A 195 -8.36 -11.77 -7.05
C THR A 195 -6.94 -12.25 -6.76
N GLY A 196 -6.31 -11.75 -5.70
CA GLY A 196 -4.95 -12.10 -5.34
C GLY A 196 -4.85 -13.37 -4.49
N PHE A 197 -3.65 -13.95 -4.46
CA PHE A 197 -3.33 -15.07 -3.58
C PHE A 197 -1.93 -14.92 -2.97
N MET A 198 -1.72 -15.63 -1.87
CA MET A 198 -0.46 -15.78 -1.18
C MET A 198 -0.25 -17.27 -0.85
N ALA A 199 0.93 -17.77 -1.18
CA ALA A 199 1.36 -19.14 -0.92
C ALA A 199 2.76 -19.13 -0.31
N GLN A 200 3.11 -20.20 0.40
CA GLN A 200 4.43 -20.36 0.98
C GLN A 200 4.95 -21.77 0.76
N GLU A 201 6.15 -21.88 0.20
CA GLU A 201 6.75 -23.14 -0.18
C GLU A 201 8.17 -23.25 0.40
N MET A 202 8.52 -24.41 0.93
CA MET A 202 9.90 -24.75 1.33
C MET A 202 10.42 -25.82 0.37
N ILE A 203 11.29 -25.41 -0.55
CA ILE A 203 11.66 -26.24 -1.71
C ILE A 203 13.14 -26.58 -1.66
N GLU A 204 13.44 -27.86 -1.80
CA GLU A 204 14.80 -28.37 -1.86
C GLU A 204 15.56 -27.86 -3.09
N SER A 205 16.82 -27.49 -2.89
CA SER A 205 17.76 -27.16 -3.95
C SER A 205 17.91 -28.31 -4.96
N GLY A 206 17.73 -28.01 -6.24
CA GLY A 206 17.82 -28.97 -7.36
C GLY A 206 16.47 -29.50 -7.83
N THR A 207 15.36 -29.18 -7.14
CA THR A 207 14.03 -29.71 -7.46
C THR A 207 13.14 -28.73 -8.22
N LYS A 208 12.11 -29.27 -8.89
CA LYS A 208 11.04 -28.50 -9.53
C LYS A 208 9.80 -28.53 -8.66
N PHE A 209 9.07 -27.43 -8.60
CA PHE A 209 7.81 -27.33 -7.88
C PHE A 209 6.77 -26.53 -8.64
N GLN A 210 5.51 -26.77 -8.28
CA GLN A 210 4.37 -25.94 -8.63
C GLN A 210 3.78 -25.40 -7.33
N VAL A 211 3.14 -24.25 -7.40
CA VAL A 211 2.49 -23.62 -6.25
C VAL A 211 1.32 -24.49 -5.78
N LYS A 212 1.40 -25.00 -4.55
CA LYS A 212 0.38 -25.88 -3.98
C LYS A 212 -0.09 -25.39 -2.61
N ASN A 213 0.83 -24.91 -1.77
CA ASN A 213 0.55 -24.51 -0.41
C ASN A 213 0.05 -23.06 -0.32
N ILE A 214 -1.16 -22.83 -0.81
CA ILE A 214 -1.85 -21.54 -0.75
C ILE A 214 -2.31 -21.29 0.68
N LEU A 215 -1.75 -20.27 1.31
CA LEU A 215 -2.11 -19.87 2.67
C LEU A 215 -3.36 -18.99 2.68
N ASP A 216 -3.49 -18.14 1.66
CA ASP A 216 -4.59 -17.17 1.60
C ASP A 216 -4.92 -16.82 0.14
N ALA A 217 -6.20 -16.91 -0.24
CA ALA A 217 -6.67 -16.63 -1.59
C ALA A 217 -8.05 -15.98 -1.59
N GLY A 218 -8.20 -14.94 -2.41
CA GLY A 218 -9.51 -14.33 -2.63
C GLY A 218 -10.47 -15.27 -3.37
N PRO A 219 -11.79 -15.06 -3.27
CA PRO A 219 -12.80 -15.92 -3.90
C PRO A 219 -12.67 -16.01 -5.42
N MET A 220 -12.01 -15.05 -6.07
CA MET A 220 -11.79 -15.00 -7.51
C MET A 220 -10.30 -15.18 -7.88
N ALA A 221 -9.48 -15.73 -6.99
CA ALA A 221 -8.03 -15.84 -7.20
C ALA A 221 -7.59 -17.04 -8.06
N ALA A 222 -8.49 -18.00 -8.32
CA ALA A 222 -8.18 -19.22 -9.07
C ALA A 222 -7.46 -19.01 -10.42
N PRO A 223 -7.75 -17.96 -11.22
CA PRO A 223 -7.02 -17.68 -12.46
C PRO A 223 -5.59 -17.19 -12.27
N GLN A 224 -5.25 -16.64 -11.10
CA GLN A 224 -3.91 -16.13 -10.83
C GLN A 224 -2.93 -17.24 -10.42
N VAL A 225 -3.44 -18.37 -9.91
CA VAL A 225 -2.59 -19.50 -9.48
C VAL A 225 -2.01 -20.20 -10.72
N PRO A 226 -0.67 -20.28 -10.85
CA PRO A 226 -0.02 -20.94 -11.98
C PRO A 226 -0.40 -22.41 -12.11
N LYS A 227 -0.79 -22.82 -13.32
CA LYS A 227 -1.09 -24.23 -13.64
C LYS A 227 -0.32 -24.75 -14.85
N ASP A 228 0.19 -23.84 -15.68
CA ASP A 228 0.80 -24.11 -16.99
C ASP A 228 2.33 -23.89 -17.03
N TRP A 229 2.94 -23.67 -15.87
CA TRP A 229 4.38 -23.58 -15.71
C TRP A 229 4.77 -23.94 -14.27
N SER A 230 6.05 -24.18 -14.06
CA SER A 230 6.66 -24.56 -12.79
C SER A 230 7.91 -23.74 -12.53
N VAL A 231 8.43 -23.80 -11.31
CA VAL A 231 9.71 -23.19 -10.96
C VAL A 231 10.68 -24.27 -10.54
N LYS A 232 11.92 -24.18 -11.02
CA LYS A 232 13.04 -25.02 -10.59
C LYS A 232 13.94 -24.22 -9.67
N VAL A 233 14.26 -24.77 -8.51
CA VAL A 233 15.35 -24.26 -7.68
C VAL A 233 16.64 -24.88 -8.21
N ASN A 234 17.43 -24.13 -8.97
CA ASN A 234 18.70 -24.64 -9.49
C ASN A 234 19.71 -24.78 -8.36
N ARG A 235 19.77 -23.78 -7.48
CA ARG A 235 20.69 -23.74 -6.36
C ARG A 235 20.16 -22.82 -5.26
N PHE A 236 20.30 -23.25 -4.02
CA PHE A 236 20.14 -22.42 -2.83
C PHE A 236 21.47 -22.32 -2.07
N TRP A 237 21.82 -21.15 -1.56
CA TRP A 237 22.98 -20.98 -0.70
C TRP A 237 22.85 -19.75 0.22
N ILE A 238 23.72 -19.70 1.21
CA ILE A 238 23.76 -18.67 2.25
C ILE A 238 25.15 -18.07 2.26
N ASP A 239 25.23 -16.74 2.20
CA ASP A 239 26.44 -16.01 2.52
C ASP A 239 26.44 -15.69 4.01
N TYR A 240 27.58 -15.91 4.66
CA TYR A 240 27.76 -15.71 6.10
C TYR A 240 28.74 -14.57 6.35
N THR A 241 28.52 -13.82 7.42
CA THR A 241 29.47 -12.82 7.90
C THR A 241 30.72 -13.51 8.47
N PRO A 242 31.86 -12.80 8.63
CA PRO A 242 33.06 -13.35 9.26
C PRO A 242 32.82 -13.91 10.67
N GLU A 243 31.82 -13.39 11.39
CA GLU A 243 31.40 -13.83 12.71
C GLU A 243 30.51 -15.09 12.68
N GLY A 244 30.18 -15.60 11.49
CA GLY A 244 29.37 -16.79 11.28
C GLY A 244 27.86 -16.55 11.30
N SER A 245 27.42 -15.29 11.40
CA SER A 245 25.99 -14.95 11.27
C SER A 245 25.55 -14.95 9.81
N ILE A 246 24.24 -15.03 9.56
CA ILE A 246 23.69 -15.04 8.21
C ILE A 246 23.74 -13.60 7.65
N ASP A 247 24.39 -13.40 6.51
CA ASP A 247 24.37 -12.14 5.78
C ASP A 247 23.22 -12.10 4.76
N GLN A 248 23.12 -13.12 3.91
CA GLN A 248 22.11 -13.16 2.84
C GLN A 248 21.80 -14.58 2.38
N PHE A 249 20.54 -14.78 1.96
CA PHE A 249 20.09 -16.00 1.30
C PHE A 249 19.91 -15.77 -0.18
N TYR A 250 20.40 -16.70 -1.00
CA TYR A 250 20.25 -16.64 -2.45
C TYR A 250 19.57 -17.88 -2.98
N SER A 251 18.68 -17.67 -3.94
CA SER A 251 18.13 -18.74 -4.77
C SER A 251 18.33 -18.41 -6.23
N ASP A 252 18.88 -19.36 -6.97
CA ASP A 252 18.88 -19.36 -8.43
C ASP A 252 17.66 -20.13 -8.91
N LEU A 253 16.70 -19.42 -9.48
CA LEU A 253 15.41 -19.96 -9.88
C LEU A 253 15.24 -19.91 -11.40
N SER A 254 14.73 -20.99 -11.97
CA SER A 254 14.29 -21.03 -13.37
C SER A 254 12.78 -21.17 -13.46
N VAL A 255 12.14 -20.36 -14.29
CA VAL A 255 10.77 -20.57 -14.75
C VAL A 255 10.79 -21.59 -15.88
N VAL A 256 9.97 -22.62 -15.76
CA VAL A 256 9.95 -23.75 -16.68
C VAL A 256 8.54 -23.96 -17.21
N ASP A 257 8.36 -24.03 -18.53
CA ASP A 257 7.07 -24.33 -19.14
C ASP A 257 6.63 -25.80 -18.95
N ASN A 258 5.43 -26.12 -19.41
CA ASN A 258 4.89 -27.49 -19.41
C ASN A 258 5.71 -28.49 -20.26
N GLN A 259 6.54 -28.02 -21.19
CA GLN A 259 7.42 -28.86 -22.00
C GLN A 259 8.78 -29.10 -21.34
N GLY A 260 9.02 -28.48 -20.17
CA GLY A 260 10.27 -28.61 -19.43
C GLY A 260 11.36 -27.63 -19.88
N LYS A 261 11.07 -26.69 -20.79
CA LYS A 261 12.01 -25.70 -21.28
C LYS A 261 12.12 -24.54 -20.29
N GLU A 262 13.35 -24.13 -20.01
CA GLU A 262 13.65 -22.92 -19.24
C GLU A 262 13.27 -21.68 -20.05
N ILE A 263 12.35 -20.89 -19.52
CA ILE A 263 11.83 -19.66 -20.14
C ILE A 263 12.60 -18.45 -19.61
N ASP A 264 12.86 -18.45 -18.31
CA ASP A 264 13.48 -17.35 -17.59
C ASP A 264 14.30 -17.92 -16.43
N ARG A 265 15.36 -17.22 -16.03
CA ARG A 265 16.22 -17.60 -14.92
C ARG A 265 16.74 -16.37 -14.21
N GLU A 266 16.54 -16.33 -12.90
CA GLU A 266 16.95 -15.20 -12.09
C GLU A 266 17.56 -15.65 -10.75
N LYS A 267 18.64 -14.97 -10.35
CA LYS A 267 19.14 -15.02 -8.98
C LYS A 267 18.34 -14.05 -8.11
N ILE A 268 17.58 -14.59 -7.17
CA ILE A 268 16.80 -13.83 -6.17
C ILE A 268 17.49 -13.81 -4.81
N TYR A 269 17.13 -12.82 -4.00
CA TYR A 269 17.55 -12.64 -2.61
C TYR A 269 16.59 -11.68 -1.89
N VAL A 270 16.79 -11.40 -0.60
CA VAL A 270 15.94 -10.47 0.14
C VAL A 270 15.89 -9.11 -0.58
N ASN A 271 14.69 -8.60 -0.85
CA ASN A 271 14.40 -7.38 -1.64
C ASN A 271 14.62 -7.46 -3.17
N LYS A 272 15.07 -8.58 -3.72
CA LYS A 272 15.12 -8.81 -5.17
C LYS A 272 14.34 -10.08 -5.56
N PRO A 273 13.02 -9.97 -5.78
CA PRO A 273 12.19 -11.11 -6.12
C PRO A 273 12.16 -11.42 -7.63
N LEU A 274 11.90 -12.68 -7.97
CA LEU A 274 11.58 -13.11 -9.34
C LEU A 274 10.12 -12.74 -9.64
N ARG A 275 9.86 -12.18 -10.82
CA ARG A 275 8.50 -11.81 -11.26
C ARG A 275 8.20 -12.42 -12.61
N TYR A 276 7.15 -13.22 -12.69
CA TYR A 276 6.73 -13.84 -13.94
C TYR A 276 5.21 -13.93 -14.03
N ARG A 277 4.64 -13.43 -15.14
CA ARG A 277 3.19 -13.43 -15.45
C ARG A 277 2.30 -12.96 -14.28
N GLY A 278 2.71 -11.91 -13.57
CA GLY A 278 1.94 -11.34 -12.46
C GLY A 278 2.12 -12.05 -11.11
N VAL A 279 2.91 -13.11 -11.06
CA VAL A 279 3.29 -13.82 -9.83
C VAL A 279 4.69 -13.40 -9.42
N THR A 280 4.88 -13.13 -8.14
CA THR A 280 6.15 -12.70 -7.55
C THR A 280 6.62 -13.71 -6.50
N PHE A 281 7.89 -14.12 -6.58
CA PHE A 281 8.54 -15.05 -5.67
C PHE A 281 9.56 -14.30 -4.83
N TYR A 282 9.30 -14.21 -3.53
CA TYR A 282 10.17 -13.57 -2.55
C TYR A 282 10.95 -14.63 -1.78
N GLN A 283 12.25 -14.40 -1.59
CA GLN A 283 13.05 -15.15 -0.63
C GLN A 283 12.67 -14.71 0.79
N THR A 284 12.16 -15.63 1.61
CA THR A 284 11.74 -15.31 2.99
C THR A 284 12.34 -16.21 4.06
N ASP A 285 12.70 -17.44 3.73
CA ASP A 285 13.21 -18.40 4.71
C ASP A 285 14.17 -19.44 4.10
N TRP A 286 14.66 -20.38 4.91
CA TRP A 286 15.51 -21.50 4.51
C TRP A 286 15.40 -22.67 5.48
N ALA A 287 15.75 -23.87 5.01
CA ALA A 287 15.85 -25.05 5.86
C ALA A 287 16.94 -26.01 5.36
N ILE A 288 17.20 -27.08 6.11
CA ILE A 288 18.01 -28.21 5.65
C ILE A 288 17.05 -29.33 5.21
N ALA A 289 17.06 -29.66 3.92
CA ALA A 289 16.22 -30.71 3.35
C ALA A 289 16.72 -32.10 3.73
N GLY A 290 18.04 -32.28 3.75
CA GLY A 290 18.65 -33.58 3.92
C GLY A 290 20.17 -33.54 3.87
N VAL A 291 20.76 -34.72 4.04
CA VAL A 291 22.19 -34.96 3.90
C VAL A 291 22.41 -36.04 2.86
N ARG A 292 23.37 -35.83 1.96
CA ARG A 292 23.89 -36.89 1.08
C ARG A 292 25.14 -37.47 1.69
N PHE A 293 25.20 -38.79 1.79
CA PHE A 293 26.28 -39.50 2.47
C PHE A 293 26.57 -40.84 1.81
N ARG A 294 27.74 -41.40 2.12
CA ARG A 294 28.15 -42.75 1.75
C ARG A 294 28.73 -43.48 2.95
N LEU A 295 28.50 -44.77 3.01
CA LEU A 295 29.10 -45.68 4.00
C LEU A 295 30.10 -46.56 3.28
N ASN A 296 31.39 -46.43 3.64
CA ASN A 296 32.49 -47.12 2.98
C ASN A 296 32.46 -46.87 1.45
N ASN A 297 32.09 -47.90 0.67
CA ASN A 297 32.00 -47.86 -0.80
C ASN A 297 30.54 -47.91 -1.30
N SER A 298 29.55 -47.56 -0.47
CA SER A 298 28.16 -47.52 -0.90
C SER A 298 27.93 -46.44 -1.99
N PRO A 299 26.85 -46.57 -2.78
CA PRO A 299 26.32 -45.44 -3.54
C PRO A 299 25.99 -44.25 -2.63
N VAL A 300 25.88 -43.06 -3.22
CA VAL A 300 25.41 -41.85 -2.51
C VAL A 300 23.96 -42.08 -2.09
N LEU A 301 23.74 -42.13 -0.78
CA LEU A 301 22.44 -42.19 -0.17
C LEU A 301 22.03 -40.79 0.27
N LYS A 302 20.72 -40.54 0.37
CA LYS A 302 20.18 -39.30 0.88
C LYS A 302 19.16 -39.60 1.96
N LEU A 303 19.31 -38.97 3.12
CA LEU A 303 18.31 -39.00 4.18
C LEU A 303 17.80 -37.59 4.47
N PRO A 304 16.49 -37.43 4.69
CA PRO A 304 15.94 -36.14 5.10
C PRO A 304 16.45 -35.78 6.49
N MET A 305 16.55 -34.48 6.75
CA MET A 305 16.85 -33.95 8.08
C MET A 305 15.62 -33.22 8.61
N ALA A 306 15.16 -33.59 9.79
CA ALA A 306 13.99 -33.00 10.42
C ALA A 306 14.42 -31.81 11.30
N PRO A 307 13.66 -30.70 11.32
CA PRO A 307 13.88 -29.64 12.29
C PRO A 307 13.61 -30.18 13.71
N LEU A 308 14.44 -29.77 14.66
CA LEU A 308 14.34 -30.15 16.07
C LEU A 308 13.92 -28.92 16.90
N GLU A 309 13.01 -29.13 17.84
CA GLU A 309 12.54 -28.09 18.78
C GLU A 309 13.67 -27.68 19.73
N THR A 310 14.09 -26.43 19.66
CA THR A 310 15.16 -25.87 20.52
C THR A 310 14.64 -24.94 21.61
N GLY A 311 13.32 -24.79 21.74
CA GLY A 311 12.71 -23.81 22.65
C GLY A 311 13.13 -22.37 22.33
N GLY A 312 13.31 -22.05 21.04
CA GLY A 312 13.69 -20.72 20.56
C GLY A 312 15.19 -20.40 20.57
N LYS A 313 16.06 -21.35 20.94
CA LYS A 313 17.53 -21.14 21.03
C LYS A 313 18.30 -21.32 19.71
N GLY A 314 17.64 -21.04 18.58
CA GLY A 314 18.20 -21.19 17.23
C GLY A 314 17.65 -22.41 16.49
N ARG A 315 18.16 -22.67 15.28
CA ARG A 315 17.70 -23.78 14.44
C ARG A 315 18.65 -24.98 14.55
N LEU A 316 18.07 -26.16 14.57
CA LEU A 316 18.80 -27.43 14.60
C LEU A 316 18.03 -28.44 13.76
N TRP A 317 18.75 -29.19 12.95
CA TRP A 317 18.18 -30.30 12.19
C TRP A 317 18.91 -31.58 12.53
N GLY A 318 18.15 -32.68 12.57
CA GLY A 318 18.67 -33.98 12.91
C GLY A 318 18.21 -35.06 11.92
N THR A 319 19.07 -36.06 11.74
CA THR A 319 18.70 -37.33 11.12
C THR A 319 19.43 -38.46 11.82
N TRP A 320 18.98 -39.70 11.60
CA TRP A 320 19.64 -40.89 12.11
C TRP A 320 20.14 -41.72 10.93
N ILE A 321 21.43 -42.03 10.95
CA ILE A 321 22.10 -42.80 9.89
C ILE A 321 22.40 -44.20 10.43
N PRO A 322 21.82 -45.27 9.84
CA PRO A 322 22.18 -46.63 10.20
C PRO A 322 23.62 -46.93 9.77
N THR A 323 24.41 -47.53 10.67
CA THR A 323 25.77 -48.02 10.36
C THR A 323 25.77 -49.50 9.99
N LYS A 324 24.64 -50.21 10.18
CA LYS A 324 24.44 -51.61 9.78
C LYS A 324 23.17 -51.78 8.93
N PRO A 325 23.14 -52.72 7.95
CA PRO A 325 21.97 -52.96 7.11
C PRO A 325 20.71 -53.42 7.83
N ASP A 326 20.86 -54.04 9.00
CA ASP A 326 19.76 -54.53 9.84
C ASP A 326 19.17 -53.44 10.76
N LEU A 327 19.67 -52.20 10.66
CA LEU A 327 19.26 -51.04 11.46
C LEU A 327 19.51 -51.21 12.97
N SER A 328 20.30 -52.21 13.38
CA SER A 328 20.60 -52.47 14.80
C SER A 328 21.49 -51.40 15.43
N GLU A 329 22.30 -50.73 14.62
CA GLU A 329 23.23 -49.68 15.03
C GLU A 329 23.17 -48.50 14.08
N GLY A 330 23.41 -47.31 14.63
CA GLY A 330 23.51 -46.08 13.87
C GLY A 330 23.96 -44.91 14.72
N VAL A 331 24.03 -43.75 14.08
CA VAL A 331 24.45 -42.50 14.71
C VAL A 331 23.47 -41.39 14.39
N SER A 332 23.29 -40.48 15.34
CA SER A 332 22.50 -39.27 15.14
C SER A 332 23.39 -38.17 14.58
N LEU A 333 22.98 -37.57 13.47
CA LEU A 333 23.69 -36.51 12.79
C LEU A 333 22.92 -35.20 12.95
N LEU A 334 23.56 -34.18 13.51
CA LEU A 334 22.96 -32.88 13.74
C LEU A 334 23.66 -31.78 12.94
N ALA A 335 22.89 -30.88 12.34
CA ALA A 335 23.38 -29.69 11.65
C ALA A 335 22.67 -28.44 12.16
N LYS A 336 23.42 -27.35 12.36
CA LYS A 336 22.88 -26.04 12.78
C LYS A 336 22.68 -25.07 11.62
N ASP A 337 23.42 -25.26 10.54
CA ASP A 337 23.48 -24.36 9.39
C ASP A 337 23.98 -25.11 8.14
N LEU A 338 24.19 -24.35 7.05
CA LEU A 338 24.72 -24.85 5.78
C LEU A 338 26.22 -24.58 5.62
N GLN A 339 26.95 -24.17 6.67
CA GLN A 339 28.42 -24.02 6.63
C GLN A 339 29.13 -25.38 6.53
N GLY A 340 28.39 -26.47 6.71
CA GLY A 340 28.86 -27.82 6.39
C GLY A 340 29.37 -28.61 7.58
N THR A 341 29.39 -28.08 8.80
CA THR A 341 29.83 -28.85 10.00
C THR A 341 28.65 -29.61 10.60
N LEU A 342 28.79 -30.91 10.77
CA LEU A 342 27.80 -31.78 11.41
C LEU A 342 28.38 -32.43 12.67
N LEU A 343 27.53 -32.57 13.68
CA LEU A 343 27.85 -33.21 14.95
C LEU A 343 27.31 -34.64 14.93
N ILE A 344 28.14 -35.61 15.30
CA ILE A 344 27.77 -37.03 15.33
C ILE A 344 27.64 -37.48 16.78
N TYR A 345 26.48 -38.01 17.13
CA TYR A 345 26.16 -38.53 18.45
C TYR A 345 25.85 -40.03 18.41
N ASP A 346 26.18 -40.73 19.49
CA ASP A 346 25.72 -42.11 19.69
C ASP A 346 24.24 -42.17 20.12
N THR A 347 23.74 -43.38 20.32
CA THR A 347 22.36 -43.64 20.77
C THR A 347 22.09 -43.22 22.22
N ALA A 348 23.14 -42.99 23.02
CA ALA A 348 23.04 -42.48 24.38
C ALA A 348 23.08 -40.93 24.43
N GLY A 349 23.23 -40.26 23.28
CA GLY A 349 23.30 -38.80 23.19
C GLY A 349 24.69 -38.23 23.55
N LYS A 350 25.73 -39.06 23.57
CA LYS A 350 27.11 -38.60 23.75
C LYS A 350 27.70 -38.20 22.39
N LEU A 351 28.35 -37.04 22.34
CA LEU A 351 29.06 -36.58 21.15
C LEU A 351 30.24 -37.52 20.88
N LEU A 352 30.24 -38.17 19.72
CA LEU A 352 31.32 -39.03 19.25
C LEU A 352 32.40 -38.21 18.56
N THR A 353 32.01 -37.42 17.55
CA THR A 353 32.93 -36.62 16.73
C THR A 353 32.17 -35.58 15.92
N THR A 354 32.89 -34.79 15.13
CA THR A 354 32.34 -33.81 14.19
C THR A 354 32.90 -34.08 12.79
N VAL A 355 32.11 -33.86 11.76
CA VAL A 355 32.52 -34.04 10.36
C VAL A 355 32.08 -32.84 9.55
N ARG A 356 32.90 -32.40 8.57
CA ARG A 356 32.44 -31.40 7.60
C ARG A 356 32.00 -32.07 6.30
N ALA A 357 31.09 -31.43 5.58
CA ALA A 357 30.75 -31.81 4.20
C ALA A 357 32.03 -31.88 3.34
N GLY A 358 32.12 -32.90 2.50
CA GLY A 358 33.31 -33.29 1.75
C GLY A 358 34.30 -34.18 2.50
N MET A 359 34.10 -34.44 3.80
CA MET A 359 34.98 -35.29 4.63
C MET A 359 34.26 -36.54 5.13
N TYR A 360 35.03 -37.44 5.76
CA TYR A 360 34.49 -38.62 6.44
C TYR A 360 34.84 -38.66 7.92
N ALA A 361 34.06 -39.43 8.67
CA ALA A 361 34.35 -39.82 10.04
C ALA A 361 34.25 -41.34 10.19
N GLU A 362 35.06 -41.92 11.07
CA GLU A 362 34.94 -43.33 11.45
C GLU A 362 34.00 -43.45 12.63
N VAL A 363 32.89 -44.18 12.45
CA VAL A 363 31.83 -44.37 13.44
C VAL A 363 31.39 -45.82 13.39
N ASN A 364 31.29 -46.50 14.54
CA ASN A 364 30.90 -47.91 14.63
C ASN A 364 31.66 -48.83 13.64
N GLY A 365 32.95 -48.55 13.38
CA GLY A 365 33.79 -49.33 12.47
C GLY A 365 33.52 -49.11 10.97
N VAL A 366 32.70 -48.13 10.59
CA VAL A 366 32.44 -47.75 9.19
C VAL A 366 32.89 -46.32 8.90
N LYS A 367 33.35 -46.08 7.67
CA LYS A 367 33.65 -44.73 7.17
C LYS A 367 32.38 -44.06 6.67
N LEU A 368 31.87 -43.10 7.42
CA LEU A 368 30.74 -42.27 7.02
C LEU A 368 31.25 -41.02 6.30
N TYR A 369 31.12 -40.99 4.99
CA TYR A 369 31.41 -39.82 4.15
C TYR A 369 30.18 -38.91 4.09
N ILE A 370 30.34 -37.62 4.37
CA ILE A 370 29.31 -36.62 4.12
C ILE A 370 29.64 -35.92 2.82
N ASP A 371 28.84 -36.15 1.77
CA ASP A 371 29.08 -35.55 0.47
C ASP A 371 28.57 -34.10 0.45
N GLU A 372 27.32 -33.86 0.88
CA GLU A 372 26.75 -32.52 0.95
C GLU A 372 25.60 -32.41 1.96
N ILE A 373 25.41 -31.22 2.50
CA ILE A 373 24.17 -30.82 3.18
C ILE A 373 23.28 -30.14 2.14
N VAL A 374 22.08 -30.68 1.93
CA VAL A 374 21.15 -30.17 0.93
C VAL A 374 20.24 -29.12 1.59
N GLY A 375 20.40 -27.87 1.18
CA GLY A 375 19.54 -26.77 1.64
C GLY A 375 18.21 -26.69 0.89
N SER A 376 17.22 -26.08 1.55
CA SER A 376 15.94 -25.67 0.97
C SER A 376 15.80 -24.16 1.01
N THR A 377 15.18 -23.61 -0.03
CA THR A 377 14.74 -22.22 -0.07
C THR A 377 13.30 -22.09 0.37
N GLY A 378 13.04 -21.15 1.28
CA GLY A 378 11.72 -20.72 1.67
C GLY A 378 11.26 -19.55 0.81
N LEU A 379 10.20 -19.77 0.04
CA LEU A 379 9.64 -18.81 -0.89
C LEU A 379 8.24 -18.39 -0.46
N GLN A 380 8.03 -17.07 -0.36
CA GLN A 380 6.69 -16.49 -0.33
C GLN A 380 6.28 -16.09 -1.74
N ILE A 381 5.12 -16.56 -2.18
CA ILE A 381 4.66 -16.46 -3.56
C ILE A 381 3.37 -15.67 -3.55
N LYS A 382 3.33 -14.56 -4.27
CA LYS A 382 2.19 -13.64 -4.26
C LYS A 382 1.81 -13.21 -5.67
N ALA A 383 0.50 -13.16 -5.93
CA ALA A 383 -0.07 -12.42 -7.05
C ALA A 383 -1.12 -11.45 -6.52
N ASP A 384 -1.03 -10.19 -6.95
CA ASP A 384 -1.96 -9.14 -6.54
C ASP A 384 -2.17 -8.15 -7.69
N PRO A 385 -3.20 -8.39 -8.53
CA PRO A 385 -3.53 -7.52 -9.65
C PRO A 385 -4.01 -6.12 -9.23
N GLY A 386 -4.29 -5.89 -7.94
CA GLY A 386 -4.73 -4.60 -7.41
C GLY A 386 -3.61 -3.58 -7.26
N ILE A 387 -2.35 -4.04 -7.12
CA ILE A 387 -1.19 -3.17 -6.84
C ILE A 387 -1.04 -2.01 -7.84
N PRO A 388 -1.10 -2.20 -9.17
CA PRO A 388 -0.96 -1.09 -10.12
C PRO A 388 -2.06 -0.02 -9.96
N ILE A 389 -3.29 -0.45 -9.66
CA ILE A 389 -4.43 0.45 -9.43
C ILE A 389 -4.21 1.28 -8.17
N VAL A 390 -3.74 0.63 -7.10
CA VAL A 390 -3.39 1.29 -5.84
C VAL A 390 -2.28 2.33 -6.06
N TYR A 391 -1.22 2.00 -6.79
CA TYR A 391 -0.15 2.96 -7.09
C TYR A 391 -0.60 4.14 -7.95
N LEU A 392 -1.46 3.91 -8.95
CA LEU A 392 -2.09 4.99 -9.70
C LEU A 392 -2.87 5.92 -8.77
N GLY A 393 -3.67 5.34 -7.88
CA GLY A 393 -4.42 6.08 -6.86
C GLY A 393 -3.49 6.91 -5.97
N PHE A 394 -2.39 6.35 -5.45
CA PHE A 394 -1.42 7.11 -4.66
C PHE A 394 -0.78 8.27 -5.43
N GLY A 395 -0.40 8.05 -6.69
CA GLY A 395 0.14 9.13 -7.53
C GLY A 395 -0.86 10.28 -7.70
N LEU A 396 -2.13 9.95 -7.97
CA LEU A 396 -3.20 10.94 -8.06
C LEU A 396 -3.47 11.64 -6.72
N LEU A 397 -3.36 10.92 -5.60
CA LEU A 397 -3.53 11.47 -4.26
C LEU A 397 -2.47 12.55 -4.00
N MET A 398 -1.20 12.27 -4.29
CA MET A 398 -0.11 13.24 -4.13
C MET A 398 -0.38 14.51 -4.94
N VAL A 399 -0.73 14.36 -6.23
CA VAL A 399 -1.07 15.50 -7.10
C VAL A 399 -2.30 16.25 -6.56
N GLY A 400 -3.35 15.54 -6.15
CA GLY A 400 -4.57 16.12 -5.60
C GLY A 400 -4.34 16.91 -4.31
N VAL A 401 -3.47 16.43 -3.43
CA VAL A 401 -3.06 17.15 -2.21
C VAL A 401 -2.30 18.42 -2.59
N MET A 402 -1.30 18.34 -3.47
CA MET A 402 -0.55 19.52 -3.94
C MET A 402 -1.47 20.57 -4.57
N MET A 403 -2.40 20.15 -5.43
CA MET A 403 -3.43 21.02 -6.00
C MET A 403 -4.28 21.67 -4.90
N SER A 404 -4.69 20.90 -3.89
CA SER A 404 -5.54 21.38 -2.79
C SER A 404 -4.89 22.48 -1.96
N TYR A 405 -3.55 22.55 -1.89
CA TYR A 405 -2.85 23.62 -1.17
C TYR A 405 -2.94 24.98 -1.87
N VAL A 406 -3.29 25.03 -3.16
CA VAL A 406 -3.44 26.30 -3.88
C VAL A 406 -4.66 27.08 -3.38
N SER A 407 -4.45 28.33 -2.97
CA SER A 407 -5.52 29.24 -2.58
C SER A 407 -6.35 29.67 -3.78
N HIS A 408 -7.67 29.59 -3.64
CA HIS A 408 -8.62 30.17 -4.58
C HIS A 408 -9.01 31.57 -4.09
N SER A 409 -8.39 32.57 -4.70
CA SER A 409 -8.58 33.99 -4.41
C SER A 409 -9.48 34.65 -5.45
N GLN A 410 -10.32 35.57 -5.01
CA GLN A 410 -11.27 36.32 -5.83
C GLN A 410 -11.21 37.79 -5.42
N ILE A 411 -11.20 38.69 -6.40
CA ILE A 411 -11.22 40.15 -6.23
C ILE A 411 -12.37 40.71 -7.06
N TRP A 412 -13.13 41.62 -6.49
CA TRP A 412 -14.15 42.41 -7.16
C TRP A 412 -13.72 43.87 -7.16
N ALA A 413 -14.15 44.60 -8.19
CA ALA A 413 -14.09 46.05 -8.16
C ALA A 413 -15.26 46.70 -8.91
N LEU A 414 -15.63 47.90 -8.48
CA LEU A 414 -16.70 48.72 -9.04
C LEU A 414 -16.23 50.17 -9.12
N GLN A 415 -16.32 50.77 -10.30
CA GLN A 415 -16.13 52.21 -10.48
C GLN A 415 -17.47 52.92 -10.42
N GLN A 416 -17.68 53.81 -9.47
CA GLN A 416 -18.92 54.56 -9.35
C GLN A 416 -18.68 55.90 -8.66
N ASP A 417 -19.31 56.97 -9.16
CA ASP A 417 -19.30 58.31 -8.57
C ASP A 417 -17.88 58.89 -8.33
N GLY A 418 -16.94 58.55 -9.22
CA GLY A 418 -15.53 58.95 -9.11
C GLY A 418 -14.67 58.02 -8.25
N SER A 419 -15.28 57.24 -7.36
CA SER A 419 -14.59 56.30 -6.47
C SER A 419 -14.43 54.89 -7.08
N LEU A 420 -13.35 54.23 -6.70
CA LEU A 420 -13.09 52.82 -6.99
C LEU A 420 -13.24 51.99 -5.72
N TYR A 421 -14.27 51.15 -5.70
CA TYR A 421 -14.49 50.15 -4.65
C TYR A 421 -13.77 48.86 -5.03
N VAL A 422 -12.92 48.34 -4.16
CA VAL A 422 -12.23 47.07 -4.35
C VAL A 422 -12.49 46.19 -3.14
N GLY A 423 -12.72 44.90 -3.36
CA GLY A 423 -12.82 43.95 -2.26
C GLY A 423 -12.45 42.54 -2.67
N GLY A 424 -12.06 41.73 -1.69
CA GLY A 424 -11.49 40.41 -1.95
C GLY A 424 -12.01 39.33 -1.02
N ARG A 425 -11.91 38.08 -1.47
CA ARG A 425 -12.04 36.90 -0.61
C ARG A 425 -11.11 35.79 -1.06
N THR A 426 -10.62 35.01 -0.11
CA THR A 426 -9.87 33.77 -0.36
C THR A 426 -10.46 32.63 0.46
N ASN A 427 -10.29 31.39 0.00
CA ASN A 427 -10.70 30.20 0.75
C ASN A 427 -9.70 29.78 1.84
N ARG A 428 -8.44 30.23 1.75
CA ARG A 428 -7.35 29.89 2.68
C ARG A 428 -6.22 30.92 2.58
N ALA A 429 -5.25 30.84 3.49
CA ALA A 429 -4.09 31.74 3.53
C ALA A 429 -4.52 33.22 3.53
N GLN A 430 -5.43 33.58 4.43
CA GLN A 430 -6.03 34.93 4.53
C GLN A 430 -4.95 36.01 4.62
N VAL A 431 -4.01 35.89 5.56
CA VAL A 431 -2.92 36.86 5.77
C VAL A 431 -2.08 37.10 4.50
N ALA A 432 -1.75 36.04 3.75
CA ALA A 432 -0.99 36.18 2.51
C ALA A 432 -1.79 36.89 1.42
N PHE A 433 -3.10 36.63 1.35
CA PHE A 433 -4.00 37.31 0.43
C PHE A 433 -4.27 38.77 0.82
N GLU A 434 -4.38 39.07 2.12
CA GLU A 434 -4.49 40.42 2.66
C GLU A 434 -3.29 41.26 2.24
N ARG A 435 -2.07 40.74 2.45
CA ARG A 435 -0.84 41.39 2.02
C ARG A 435 -0.79 41.59 0.51
N GLU A 436 -1.11 40.56 -0.29
CA GLU A 436 -1.16 40.68 -1.77
C GLU A 436 -2.16 41.78 -2.19
N THR A 437 -3.31 41.87 -1.51
CA THR A 437 -4.34 42.88 -1.82
C THR A 437 -3.88 44.29 -1.44
N ILE A 438 -3.23 44.46 -0.28
CA ILE A 438 -2.66 45.76 0.13
C ILE A 438 -1.59 46.22 -0.87
N GLU A 439 -0.67 45.35 -1.28
CA GLU A 439 0.35 45.66 -2.28
C GLU A 439 -0.28 46.10 -3.63
N ILE A 440 -1.37 45.44 -4.05
CA ILE A 440 -2.13 45.83 -5.25
C ILE A 440 -2.74 47.23 -5.08
N LEU A 441 -3.32 47.53 -3.92
CA LEU A 441 -3.96 48.82 -3.65
C LEU A 441 -2.94 49.97 -3.54
N GLU A 442 -1.77 49.72 -2.94
CA GLU A 442 -0.67 50.69 -2.86
C GLU A 442 -0.11 51.03 -4.24
N GLN A 443 0.05 50.02 -5.10
CA GLN A 443 0.49 50.23 -6.48
C GLN A 443 -0.50 51.10 -7.28
N LEU A 444 -1.79 51.08 -6.94
CA LEU A 444 -2.81 51.93 -7.58
C LEU A 444 -2.86 53.36 -7.04
N LYS A 445 -2.40 53.59 -5.80
CA LYS A 445 -2.32 54.94 -5.21
C LYS A 445 -1.12 55.74 -5.70
N THR A 446 -0.10 55.07 -6.22
CA THR A 446 1.11 55.73 -6.72
C THR A 446 0.84 56.21 -8.14
N PRO A 447 0.82 57.53 -8.42
CA PRO A 447 0.64 58.02 -9.79
C PRO A 447 1.76 57.47 -10.66
N GLY A 448 1.41 56.97 -11.86
CA GLY A 448 2.43 56.61 -12.84
C GLY A 448 3.33 57.81 -13.09
N ILE A 449 4.64 57.63 -12.88
CA ILE A 449 5.63 58.53 -13.46
C ILE A 449 5.55 58.29 -14.96
N GLU A 450 4.82 59.14 -15.67
CA GLU A 450 5.01 59.29 -17.11
C GLU A 450 6.45 59.82 -17.30
N GLU A 451 7.30 59.00 -17.92
CA GLU A 451 8.56 59.47 -18.50
C GLU A 451 8.23 60.43 -19.66
N GLU A 452 8.04 61.70 -19.33
CA GLU A 452 8.08 62.78 -20.30
C GLU A 452 9.57 63.03 -20.63
N VAL A 453 10.09 62.29 -21.61
CA VAL A 453 11.38 62.59 -22.23
C VAL A 453 11.22 63.90 -23.00
N ALA A 454 11.49 65.01 -22.31
CA ALA A 454 11.71 66.30 -22.93
C ALA A 454 12.98 66.22 -23.80
N ILE A 455 12.80 66.01 -25.11
CA ILE A 455 13.84 66.27 -26.09
C ILE A 455 13.91 67.78 -26.28
N ALA A 456 14.83 68.43 -25.57
CA ALA A 456 15.22 69.79 -25.85
C ALA A 456 16.09 69.81 -27.12
N SER A 457 15.67 70.61 -28.08
CA SER A 457 16.40 70.97 -29.29
C SER A 457 17.70 71.70 -28.98
N THR A 458 18.81 71.22 -29.54
CA THR A 458 19.90 72.05 -30.10
C THR A 458 20.54 71.35 -31.28
#